data_AF-A0A9D1IYQ3-F1
#
_entry.id   AF-A0A9D1IYQ3-F1
#
_cell.length_a   1.000
_cell.length_b   1.000
_cell.length_c   1.000
_cell.angle_alpha   90.00
_cell.angle_beta   90.00
_cell.angle_gamma   90.00
#
_symmetry.space_group_name_H-M   'P 1'
#
loop_
_entity.id
_entity.type
_entity.pdbx_description
1 polymer ?
#
loop_
_entity_poly.entity_id
_entity_poly.type
_entity_poly.pdbx_seq_one_letter_code
_entity_poly.pdbx_strand_id
1 'polypeptide(L)'
;MNCPYCGRPAEDGYIYCGHKSGSILWYPEGADYAVIYTKKNIARHGGVELVKSSSMFDEAATMNVSLCRACGKGFFDLKSEIEQSE
;
A
#
# COMPACT_ATOMS: atom_id res chain seq x y z
N MET A 1 9.80 -6.26 -7.55
CA MET A 1 9.47 -6.37 -9.01
C MET A 1 9.84 -5.07 -9.78
N ASN A 2 9.69 -5.00 -11.11
CA ASN A 2 9.83 -3.74 -11.87
C ASN A 2 8.46 -3.09 -12.12
N CYS A 3 8.40 -1.75 -12.04
CA CYS A 3 7.18 -0.99 -12.28
C CYS A 3 6.75 -1.07 -13.76
N PRO A 4 5.52 -1.50 -14.07
CA PRO A 4 5.05 -1.64 -15.45
C PRO A 4 4.87 -0.28 -16.15
N TYR A 5 4.81 0.81 -15.40
CA TYR A 5 4.60 2.16 -15.95
C TYR A 5 5.89 2.92 -16.28
N CYS A 6 7.00 2.63 -15.58
CA CYS A 6 8.24 3.40 -15.74
C CYS A 6 9.52 2.57 -15.73
N GLY A 7 9.43 1.25 -15.59
CA GLY A 7 10.55 0.31 -15.63
C GLY A 7 11.47 0.32 -14.41
N ARG A 8 11.32 1.28 -13.49
CA ARG A 8 12.12 1.35 -12.25
C ARG A 8 11.67 0.33 -11.21
N PRO A 9 12.53 -0.04 -10.24
CA PRO A 9 12.15 -0.96 -9.18
C PRO A 9 10.89 -0.51 -8.43
N ALA A 10 10.05 -1.48 -8.09
CA ALA A 10 8.88 -1.35 -7.24
C ALA A 10 9.02 -2.25 -6.02
N GLU A 11 8.48 -1.77 -4.90
CA GLU A 11 8.47 -2.44 -3.60
C GLU A 11 7.15 -3.17 -3.42
N ASP A 12 7.20 -4.40 -2.95
CA ASP A 12 6.00 -5.15 -2.56
C ASP A 12 5.53 -4.68 -1.19
N GLY A 13 4.22 -4.73 -0.97
CA GLY A 13 3.62 -4.19 0.23
C GLY A 13 2.12 -4.38 0.24
N TYR A 14 1.45 -3.65 1.10
CA TYR A 14 0.02 -3.78 1.31
C TYR A 14 -0.64 -2.42 1.50
N ILE A 15 -1.83 -2.29 0.92
CA ILE A 15 -2.73 -1.18 1.24
C ILE A 15 -3.50 -1.55 2.50
N TYR A 16 -3.54 -0.61 3.44
CA TYR A 16 -4.32 -0.67 4.66
C TYR A 16 -5.39 0.42 4.64
N CYS A 17 -6.66 0.00 4.64
CA CYS A 17 -7.82 0.86 4.78
C CYS A 17 -8.32 0.82 6.23
N GLY A 18 -7.72 1.60 7.12
CA GLY A 18 -8.11 1.63 8.52
C GLY A 18 -9.35 2.48 8.80
N HIS A 19 -10.27 1.95 9.61
CA HIS A 19 -11.49 2.64 10.09
C HIS A 19 -11.26 4.04 10.71
N LYS A 20 -10.06 4.34 11.21
CA LYS A 20 -9.75 5.58 11.96
C LYS A 20 -8.79 6.54 11.27
N SER A 21 -8.13 6.13 10.18
CA SER A 21 -7.16 7.01 9.50
C SER A 21 -7.83 7.98 8.53
N GLY A 22 -9.08 7.71 8.10
CA GLY A 22 -9.71 8.43 6.98
C GLY A 22 -8.79 8.47 5.77
N SER A 23 -7.95 7.45 5.59
CA SER A 23 -6.88 7.49 4.59
C SER A 23 -6.56 6.09 4.13
N ILE A 24 -6.35 5.94 2.83
CA ILE A 24 -5.78 4.74 2.24
C ILE A 24 -4.28 4.85 2.38
N LEU A 25 -3.69 3.96 3.17
CA LEU A 25 -2.26 3.92 3.42
C LEU A 25 -1.65 2.74 2.67
N TRP A 26 -0.42 2.89 2.22
CA TRP A 26 0.41 1.79 1.76
C TRP A 26 1.60 1.63 2.68
N TYR A 27 2.01 0.40 2.95
CA TYR A 27 3.22 0.08 3.70
C TYR A 27 4.01 -1.02 2.98
N PRO A 28 5.36 -0.97 3.03
CA PRO A 28 6.17 -2.02 2.46
C PRO A 28 6.01 -3.32 3.24
N GLU A 29 6.26 -4.45 2.56
CA GLU A 29 6.24 -5.77 3.19
C GLU A 29 7.17 -5.80 4.42
N GLY A 30 6.68 -6.40 5.52
CA GLY A 30 7.41 -6.48 6.78
C GLY A 30 7.45 -5.20 7.63
N ALA A 31 6.82 -4.11 7.21
CA ALA A 31 6.72 -2.92 8.04
C ALA A 31 5.78 -3.13 9.25
N ASP A 32 6.13 -2.53 10.39
CA ASP A 32 5.20 -2.41 11.51
C ASP A 32 4.18 -1.32 11.22
N TYR A 33 2.89 -1.61 11.39
CA TYR A 33 1.82 -0.63 11.21
C TYR A 33 1.90 0.47 12.28
N ALA A 34 1.81 1.73 11.86
CA ALA A 34 1.80 2.86 12.79
C ALA A 34 0.49 2.88 13.61
N VAL A 35 0.57 2.62 14.92
CA VAL A 35 -0.58 2.73 15.85
C VAL A 35 -1.15 4.16 15.93
N ILE A 36 -0.29 5.17 15.71
CA ILE A 36 -0.67 6.59 15.64
C ILE A 36 -0.55 7.08 14.20
N TYR A 37 -1.68 7.41 13.59
CA TYR A 37 -1.79 7.84 12.19
C TYR A 37 -1.47 9.34 12.01
N THR A 38 -0.19 9.70 12.08
CA THR A 38 0.31 11.00 11.59
C THR A 38 1.19 10.79 10.38
N LYS A 39 1.22 11.76 9.45
CA LYS A 39 2.10 11.70 8.26
C LYS A 39 3.57 11.39 8.61
N LYS A 40 4.05 11.98 9.70
CA LYS A 40 5.42 11.76 10.21
C LYS A 40 5.63 10.31 10.65
N ASN A 41 4.65 9.72 11.32
CA ASN A 41 4.75 8.35 11.79
C ASN A 41 4.59 7.35 10.64
N ILE A 42 3.66 7.59 9.72
CA ILE A 42 3.50 6.78 8.49
C ILE A 42 4.82 6.74 7.72
N ALA A 43 5.44 7.90 7.47
CA ALA A 43 6.73 7.98 6.78
C ALA A 43 7.88 7.29 7.55
N ARG A 44 7.88 7.34 8.89
CA ARG A 44 8.88 6.66 9.73
C ARG A 44 8.87 5.15 9.53
N HIS A 45 7.69 4.58 9.31
CA HIS A 45 7.49 3.16 9.04
C HIS A 45 7.57 2.83 7.53
N GLY A 46 8.07 3.76 6.71
CA GLY A 46 8.21 3.59 5.26
C GLY A 46 6.90 3.68 4.49
N GLY A 47 5.79 3.96 5.16
CA GLY A 47 4.46 4.02 4.56
C GLY A 47 4.23 5.29 3.74
N VAL A 48 3.18 5.25 2.93
CA VAL A 48 2.74 6.33 2.04
C VAL A 48 1.23 6.52 2.17
N GLU A 49 0.80 7.76 2.33
CA GLU A 49 -0.62 8.13 2.26
C GLU A 49 -1.00 8.26 0.77
N LEU A 50 -1.83 7.35 0.26
CA LEU A 50 -2.24 7.31 -1.15
C LEU A 50 -3.43 8.22 -1.41
N VAL A 51 -4.44 8.15 -0.55
CA VAL A 51 -5.67 8.93 -0.66
C VAL A 51 -6.08 9.39 0.72
N LYS A 52 -6.38 10.69 0.85
CA LYS A 52 -7.07 11.24 2.01
C LYS A 52 -8.57 11.13 1.75
N SER A 53 -9.27 10.28 2.49
CA SER A 53 -10.72 10.10 2.39
C SER A 53 -11.45 10.68 3.59
N SER A 54 -12.48 11.48 3.35
CA SER A 54 -13.39 11.91 4.42
C SER A 54 -14.37 10.82 4.86
N SER A 55 -14.49 9.73 4.09
CA SER A 55 -15.36 8.60 4.44
C SER A 55 -14.59 7.58 5.28
N MET A 56 -15.13 7.26 6.46
CA MET A 56 -14.71 6.10 7.23
C MET A 56 -14.93 4.89 6.32
N PHE A 57 -13.87 4.18 5.93
CA PHE A 57 -14.03 2.87 5.32
C PHE A 57 -14.63 1.96 6.41
N ASP A 58 -15.80 1.40 6.13
CA ASP A 58 -16.57 0.56 7.08
C ASP A 58 -15.96 -0.83 7.28
N GLU A 59 -14.84 -1.14 6.62
CA GLU A 59 -14.17 -2.43 6.76
C GLU A 59 -12.65 -2.26 6.65
N ALA A 60 -11.92 -2.91 7.57
CA ALA A 60 -10.47 -3.00 7.55
C ALA A 60 -10.02 -3.94 6.41
N ALA A 61 -10.01 -3.44 5.18
CA ALA A 61 -9.48 -4.17 4.05
C ALA A 61 -7.95 -4.05 3.99
N THR A 62 -7.29 -5.19 3.80
CA THR A 62 -5.87 -5.27 3.48
C THR A 62 -5.73 -5.94 2.11
N MET A 63 -4.97 -5.33 1.20
CA MET A 63 -4.71 -5.90 -0.12
C MET A 63 -3.22 -5.82 -0.45
N ASN A 64 -2.67 -6.86 -1.06
CA ASN A 64 -1.29 -6.86 -1.53
C ASN A 64 -1.18 -5.96 -2.76
N VAL A 65 -0.30 -4.95 -2.69
CA VAL A 65 -0.09 -3.96 -3.73
C VAL A 65 1.39 -3.61 -3.75
N SER A 66 1.97 -3.61 -4.95
CA SER A 66 3.33 -3.13 -5.14
C SER A 66 3.32 -1.65 -5.47
N LEU A 67 4.23 -0.88 -4.89
CA LEU A 67 4.34 0.57 -5.08
C LEU A 67 5.67 0.93 -5.76
N CYS A 68 5.58 1.71 -6.84
CA CYS A 68 6.77 2.35 -7.40
C CYS A 68 6.95 3.75 -6.81
N ARG A 69 7.94 3.94 -5.93
CA ARG A 69 8.25 5.27 -5.36
C ARG A 69 8.69 6.29 -6.39
N ALA A 70 9.26 5.86 -7.51
CA ALA A 70 9.75 6.78 -8.53
C ALA A 70 8.65 7.47 -9.33
N CYS A 71 7.52 6.79 -9.57
CA CYS A 71 6.39 7.36 -10.31
C CYS A 71 5.09 7.46 -9.50
N GLY A 72 5.10 7.04 -8.24
CA GLY A 72 3.99 7.13 -7.29
C GLY A 72 2.82 6.19 -7.57
N LYS A 73 2.96 5.22 -8.47
CA LYS A 73 1.86 4.32 -8.87
C LYS A 73 1.92 2.99 -8.12
N GLY A 74 0.78 2.62 -7.52
CA GLY A 74 0.52 1.29 -7.00
C GLY A 74 -0.08 0.38 -8.08
N PHE A 75 0.24 -0.91 -8.06
CA PHE A 75 -0.29 -1.89 -8.99
C PHE A 75 -0.29 -3.30 -8.39
N PHE A 76 -1.15 -4.14 -8.94
CA PHE A 76 -1.27 -5.56 -8.57
C PHE A 76 -0.46 -6.40 -9.55
N ASP A 77 0.30 -7.36 -9.05
CA ASP A 77 0.79 -8.45 -9.89
C ASP A 77 -0.24 -9.57 -9.94
N LEU A 78 -1.08 -9.56 -10.98
CA LEU A 78 -2.08 -10.61 -11.19
C LEU A 78 -1.46 -11.98 -11.52
N LYS A 79 -0.15 -12.06 -11.79
CA LYS A 79 0.49 -13.33 -12.12
C LYS A 79 0.57 -14.29 -10.94
N SER A 80 0.65 -13.80 -9.70
CA SER A 80 0.77 -14.67 -8.52
C SER A 80 -0.52 -15.38 -8.12
N GLU A 81 -1.69 -14.93 -8.59
CA GLU A 81 -2.98 -15.57 -8.28
C GLU A 81 -3.36 -16.68 -9.27
N ILE A 82 -2.83 -16.63 -10.50
CA ILE A 82 -3.11 -17.65 -11.52
C ILE A 82 -2.38 -18.96 -11.21
N GLU A 83 -1.17 -18.90 -10.65
CA GLU A 83 -0.37 -20.10 -10.31
C GLU A 83 -0.84 -20.84 -9.04
N GLN A 84 -1.74 -20.26 -8.23
CA GLN A 84 -2.32 -20.93 -7.05
C GLN A 84 -3.62 -21.69 -7.36
N SER A 85 -4.07 -21.63 -8.61
CA SER A 85 -5.36 -22.19 -9.06
C SER A 85 -5.21 -23.45 -9.94
N GLU A 86 -3.99 -23.97 -10.13
CA GLU A 86 -3.70 -25.19 -10.92
C GLU A 86 -3.31 -26.38 -10.06
#